data_AF-A0A2X1N754-F1
#
_entry.id   AF-A0A2X1N754-F1
#
_cell.length_a   1.000
_cell.length_b   1.000
_cell.length_c   1.000
_cell.angle_alpha   90.00
_cell.angle_beta   90.00
_cell.angle_gamma   90.00
#
_symmetry.space_group_name_H-M   'P 1'
#
loop_
_entity.id
_entity.type
_entity.pdbx_description
1 polymer ?
#
loop_
_entity_poly.entity_id
_entity_poly.type
_entity_poly.pdbx_seq_one_letter_code
_entity_poly.pdbx_strand_id
1 'polypeptide(L)'
;MNLTLIKGHIVLVERPEEPLMSLKDLAMDAFYHPERGGQLSAESSIKTTTNPPAFGCTFVDLTVDIALCKVTINRILNVHDSGHILNPLLAEGQVHGGMGMGIGWALFEEMIIDAKSGVVRNPNLLDYKMPTMPDLPQLESAFVEINEPAIRIRT
;
A
#
# COMPACT_ATOMS: atom_id res chain seq x y z
N MET A 1 30.57 13.72 -22.50
CA MET A 1 30.09 12.31 -22.44
C MET A 1 28.99 12.26 -21.41
N ASN A 2 27.76 11.94 -21.82
CA ASN A 2 26.64 11.75 -20.88
C ASN A 2 26.54 10.25 -20.55
N LEU A 3 26.61 9.92 -19.26
CA LEU A 3 26.49 8.57 -18.73
C LEU A 3 25.12 8.41 -18.05
N THR A 4 24.60 7.18 -18.06
CA THR A 4 23.38 6.81 -17.33
C THR A 4 23.51 5.40 -16.74
N LEU A 5 22.61 5.05 -15.83
CA LEU A 5 22.53 3.73 -15.21
C LEU A 5 21.31 2.98 -15.76
N ILE A 6 21.51 1.79 -16.32
CA ILE A 6 20.42 0.93 -16.82
C ILE A 6 20.63 -0.47 -16.26
N LYS A 7 19.65 -0.99 -15.51
CA LYS A 7 19.69 -2.35 -14.92
C LYS A 7 21.03 -2.66 -14.22
N GLY A 8 21.54 -1.70 -13.45
CA GLY A 8 22.80 -1.83 -12.71
C GLY A 8 24.09 -1.69 -13.54
N HIS A 9 24.02 -1.24 -14.80
CA HIS A 9 25.17 -1.01 -15.66
C HIS A 9 25.30 0.46 -16.05
N ILE A 10 26.53 0.96 -16.08
CA ILE A 10 26.86 2.31 -16.52
C ILE A 10 27.03 2.27 -18.03
N VAL A 11 26.24 3.06 -18.74
CA VAL A 11 26.21 3.10 -20.22
C VAL A 11 26.34 4.54 -20.71
N LEU A 12 26.80 4.69 -21.96
CA LEU A 12 26.71 5.98 -22.66
C LEU A 12 25.26 6.18 -23.09
N VAL A 13 24.73 7.38 -22.90
CA VAL A 13 23.36 7.72 -23.35
C VAL A 13 23.19 7.49 -24.85
N GLU A 14 24.25 7.71 -25.63
CA GLU A 14 24.26 7.51 -27.10
C GLU A 14 24.37 6.03 -27.51
N ARG A 15 24.81 5.15 -26.60
CA ARG A 15 25.02 3.71 -26.84
C ARG A 15 24.58 2.89 -25.63
N PRO A 16 23.27 2.79 -25.36
CA PRO A 16 22.75 2.13 -24.16
C PRO A 16 22.91 0.60 -24.17
N GLU A 17 23.12 0.01 -25.35
CA GLU A 17 23.33 -1.43 -25.55
C GLU A 17 24.76 -1.88 -25.17
N GLU A 18 25.71 -0.94 -25.07
CA GLU A 18 27.12 -1.22 -24.78
C GLU A 18 27.45 -0.83 -23.33
N PRO A 19 27.38 -1.78 -22.37
CA PRO A 19 27.75 -1.51 -20.99
C PRO A 19 29.25 -1.23 -20.88
N LEU A 20 29.60 -0.08 -20.30
CA LEU A 20 30.99 0.29 -20.04
C LEU A 20 31.53 -0.46 -18.82
N MET A 21 30.74 -0.49 -17.74
CA MET A 21 31.05 -1.24 -16.51
C MET A 21 29.79 -1.46 -15.68
N SER A 22 29.82 -2.43 -14.76
CA SER A 22 28.72 -2.62 -13.81
C SER A 22 28.84 -1.67 -12.63
N LEU A 23 27.70 -1.36 -12.00
CA LEU A 23 27.65 -0.59 -10.74
C LEU A 23 28.40 -1.32 -9.62
N LYS A 24 28.42 -2.66 -9.64
CA LYS A 24 29.18 -3.48 -8.71
C LYS A 24 30.68 -3.24 -8.88
N ASP A 25 31.19 -3.26 -10.11
CA ASP A 25 32.61 -3.03 -10.36
C ASP A 25 33.02 -1.60 -10.01
N LEU A 26 32.15 -0.62 -10.29
CA LEU A 26 32.37 0.76 -9.85
C LEU A 26 32.42 0.86 -8.32
N ALA A 27 31.48 0.23 -7.61
CA ALA A 27 31.45 0.27 -6.15
C ALA A 27 32.70 -0.38 -5.53
N MET A 28 33.19 -1.48 -6.13
CA MET A 28 34.42 -2.14 -5.71
C MET A 28 35.64 -1.25 -5.97
N ASP A 29 35.76 -0.69 -7.17
CA ASP A 29 36.87 0.20 -7.52
C ASP A 29 36.88 1.45 -6.61
N ALA A 30 35.73 2.10 -6.43
CA ALA A 30 35.60 3.29 -5.59
C ALA A 30 35.98 3.07 -4.12
N PHE A 31 35.77 1.87 -3.59
CA PHE A 31 36.10 1.55 -2.19
C PHE A 31 37.56 1.15 -1.99
N TYR A 32 38.14 0.41 -2.93
CA TYR A 32 39.47 -0.22 -2.76
C TYR A 32 40.61 0.51 -3.47
N HIS A 33 40.33 1.37 -4.45
CA HIS A 33 41.38 1.97 -5.24
C HIS A 33 42.14 3.03 -4.39
N PRO A 34 43.48 2.88 -4.22
CA PRO A 34 44.23 3.61 -3.20
C PRO A 34 44.33 5.12 -3.44
N GLU A 35 44.21 5.56 -4.70
CA GLU A 35 44.36 6.98 -5.09
C GLU A 35 43.10 7.60 -5.70
N ARG A 36 42.05 6.83 -5.98
CA ARG A 36 40.88 7.27 -6.76
C ARG A 36 39.63 6.72 -6.10
N GLY A 37 38.66 7.58 -5.79
CA GLY A 37 37.39 7.16 -5.19
C GLY A 37 37.32 7.31 -3.68
N GLY A 38 36.15 6.96 -3.15
CA GLY A 38 35.77 7.02 -1.74
C GLY A 38 34.45 6.27 -1.53
N GLN A 39 34.02 6.12 -0.28
CA GLN A 39 32.75 5.45 0.02
C GLN A 39 31.58 6.15 -0.68
N LEU A 40 30.80 5.37 -1.43
CA LEU A 40 29.57 5.84 -2.07
C LEU A 40 28.44 5.78 -1.04
N SER A 41 28.19 6.90 -0.39
CA SER A 41 27.03 7.09 0.47
C SER A 41 26.28 8.36 0.05
N ALA A 42 24.97 8.34 0.21
CA ALA A 42 24.13 9.50 -0.01
C ALA A 42 23.03 9.50 1.05
N GLU A 43 22.74 10.68 1.57
CA GLU A 43 21.63 10.93 2.47
C GLU A 43 20.81 12.08 1.89
N SER A 44 19.49 11.95 1.97
CA SER A 44 18.58 13.02 1.61
C SER A 44 17.39 13.01 2.57
N SER A 45 17.00 14.18 3.05
CA SER A 45 15.74 14.36 3.77
C SER A 45 14.78 15.12 2.87
N ILE A 46 13.67 14.48 2.54
CA ILE A 46 12.64 15.06 1.67
C ILE A 46 11.38 15.24 2.50
N LYS A 47 10.93 16.48 2.61
CA LYS A 47 9.61 16.80 3.14
C LYS A 47 8.63 16.89 1.98
N THR A 48 7.57 16.09 2.01
CA THR A 48 6.47 16.21 1.05
C THR A 48 5.77 17.55 1.25
N THR A 49 5.73 18.38 0.21
CA THR A 49 5.08 19.71 0.22
C THR A 49 3.71 19.70 -0.42
N THR A 50 3.29 18.55 -0.95
CA THR A 50 2.02 18.31 -1.63
C THR A 50 1.36 17.08 -1.04
N ASN A 51 0.02 17.02 -1.10
CA ASN A 51 -0.72 15.84 -0.68
C ASN A 51 -1.46 15.28 -1.90
N PRO A 52 -0.86 14.31 -2.60
CA PRO A 52 -1.50 13.69 -3.77
C PRO A 52 -2.79 12.99 -3.32
N PRO A 53 -3.93 13.28 -3.95
CA PRO A 53 -5.18 12.64 -3.59
C PRO A 53 -5.13 11.15 -3.98
N ALA A 54 -5.59 10.29 -3.07
CA ALA A 54 -5.91 8.90 -3.38
C ALA A 54 -7.43 8.76 -3.44
N PHE A 55 -7.91 7.93 -4.35
CA PHE A 55 -9.34 7.68 -4.53
C PHE A 55 -9.63 6.20 -4.40
N GLY A 56 -10.82 5.89 -3.92
CA GLY A 56 -11.28 4.51 -3.79
C GLY A 56 -12.77 4.42 -4.03
N CYS A 57 -13.22 3.29 -4.55
CA CYS A 57 -14.63 2.97 -4.72
C CYS A 57 -14.88 1.54 -4.28
N THR A 58 -15.83 1.36 -3.36
CA THR A 58 -16.24 0.04 -2.87
C THR A 58 -17.63 -0.30 -3.40
N PHE A 59 -17.73 -1.46 -4.04
CA PHE A 59 -18.99 -2.03 -4.51
C PHE A 59 -19.34 -3.23 -3.65
N VAL A 60 -20.59 -3.29 -3.18
CA VAL A 60 -21.09 -4.35 -2.32
C VAL A 60 -22.40 -4.90 -2.89
N ASP A 61 -22.42 -6.20 -3.16
CA ASP A 61 -23.64 -6.98 -3.38
C ASP A 61 -23.98 -7.71 -2.08
N LEU A 62 -25.20 -7.50 -1.57
CA LEU A 62 -25.65 -8.06 -0.31
C LEU A 62 -27.12 -8.50 -0.37
N THR A 63 -27.46 -9.43 0.50
CA THR A 63 -28.83 -9.87 0.75
C THR A 63 -29.18 -9.64 2.21
N VAL A 64 -30.42 -9.20 2.45
CA VAL A 64 -30.95 -8.95 3.79
C VAL A 64 -32.14 -9.87 4.02
N ASP A 65 -32.03 -10.73 5.03
CA ASP A 65 -33.18 -11.42 5.60
C ASP A 65 -33.85 -10.49 6.62
N ILE A 66 -35.02 -9.96 6.27
CA ILE A 66 -35.76 -9.01 7.10
C ILE A 66 -36.35 -9.69 8.35
N ALA A 67 -36.71 -10.97 8.27
CA ALA A 67 -37.30 -11.67 9.41
C ALA A 67 -36.25 -12.00 10.47
N LEU A 68 -35.02 -12.30 10.04
CA LEU A 68 -33.89 -12.61 10.91
C LEU A 68 -32.98 -11.40 11.20
N CYS A 69 -33.27 -10.23 10.59
CA CYS A 69 -32.39 -9.06 10.59
C CYS A 69 -30.94 -9.40 10.24
N LYS A 70 -30.74 -10.33 9.30
CA LYS A 70 -29.42 -10.86 8.95
C LYS A 70 -28.96 -10.29 7.61
N VAL A 71 -27.80 -9.65 7.60
CA VAL A 71 -27.11 -9.20 6.39
C VAL A 71 -26.11 -10.26 5.96
N THR A 72 -26.10 -10.60 4.67
CA THR A 72 -25.09 -11.48 4.06
C THR A 72 -24.46 -10.75 2.89
N ILE A 73 -23.13 -10.61 2.90
CA ILE A 73 -22.39 -10.02 1.79
C ILE A 73 -22.12 -11.11 0.76
N ASN A 74 -22.71 -10.99 -0.43
CA ASN A 74 -22.55 -11.95 -1.50
C ASN A 74 -21.23 -11.74 -2.24
N ARG A 75 -20.87 -10.47 -2.46
CA ARG A 75 -19.64 -10.07 -3.15
C ARG A 75 -19.24 -8.66 -2.73
N ILE A 76 -17.93 -8.44 -2.59
CA ILE A 76 -17.38 -7.12 -2.31
C ILE A 76 -16.13 -6.87 -3.14
N LEU A 77 -16.08 -5.72 -3.81
CA LEU A 77 -14.96 -5.30 -4.64
C LEU A 77 -14.53 -3.90 -4.21
N ASN A 78 -13.23 -3.73 -3.97
CA ASN A 78 -12.66 -2.43 -3.68
C ASN A 78 -11.65 -2.01 -4.76
N VAL A 79 -11.93 -0.90 -5.43
CA VAL A 79 -11.09 -0.35 -6.50
C VAL A 79 -10.36 0.86 -5.97
N HIS A 80 -9.04 0.88 -6.04
CA HIS A 80 -8.19 1.96 -5.50
C HIS A 80 -7.33 2.60 -6.58
N ASP A 81 -7.31 3.93 -6.58
CA ASP A 81 -6.29 4.74 -7.23
C ASP A 81 -5.36 5.28 -6.15
N SER A 82 -4.15 4.71 -6.12
CA SER A 82 -3.10 5.04 -5.14
C SER A 82 -1.80 5.45 -5.82
N GLY A 83 -1.88 5.94 -7.06
CA GLY A 83 -0.70 6.22 -7.88
C GLY A 83 0.01 4.93 -8.31
N HIS A 84 1.35 4.95 -8.33
CA HIS A 84 2.14 3.80 -8.75
C HIS A 84 2.27 2.73 -7.66
N ILE A 85 1.88 1.50 -7.98
CA ILE A 85 1.90 0.39 -7.02
C ILE A 85 3.27 -0.28 -7.02
N LEU A 86 4.03 -0.06 -5.95
CA LEU A 86 5.37 -0.64 -5.78
C LEU A 86 5.37 -2.16 -5.58
N ASN A 87 4.44 -2.66 -4.77
CA ASN A 87 4.30 -4.07 -4.46
C ASN A 87 2.81 -4.45 -4.44
N PRO A 88 2.30 -5.07 -5.51
CA PRO A 88 0.89 -5.42 -5.62
C PRO A 88 0.37 -6.31 -4.49
N LEU A 89 1.16 -7.28 -4.04
CA LEU A 89 0.76 -8.21 -2.98
C LEU A 89 0.58 -7.52 -1.63
N LEU A 90 1.51 -6.60 -1.28
CA LEU A 90 1.40 -5.84 -0.04
C LEU A 90 0.26 -4.82 -0.11
N ALA A 91 0.06 -4.20 -1.28
CA ALA A 91 -1.05 -3.28 -1.52
C ALA A 91 -2.40 -3.98 -1.36
N GLU A 92 -2.57 -5.15 -1.97
CA GLU A 92 -3.76 -6.00 -1.81
C GLU A 92 -4.01 -6.35 -0.34
N GLY A 93 -2.96 -6.74 0.40
CA GLY A 93 -3.06 -7.03 1.84
C GLY A 93 -3.59 -5.85 2.67
N GLN A 94 -3.17 -4.61 2.35
CA GLN A 94 -3.69 -3.40 3.01
C GLN A 94 -5.16 -3.17 2.68
N VAL A 95 -5.55 -3.33 1.42
CA VAL A 95 -6.94 -3.19 0.98
C VAL A 95 -7.83 -4.21 1.69
N HIS A 96 -7.41 -5.47 1.76
CA HIS A 96 -8.14 -6.52 2.45
C HIS A 96 -8.28 -6.26 3.95
N GLY A 97 -7.21 -5.81 4.62
CA GLY A 97 -7.27 -5.41 6.03
C GLY A 97 -8.29 -4.29 6.26
N GLY A 98 -8.24 -3.25 5.43
CA GLY A 98 -9.20 -2.13 5.50
C GLY A 98 -10.65 -2.56 5.23
N MET A 99 -10.87 -3.45 4.26
CA MET A 99 -12.20 -4.01 3.99
C MET A 99 -12.74 -4.80 5.19
N GLY A 100 -11.90 -5.65 5.80
CA GLY A 100 -12.27 -6.40 7.00
C GLY A 100 -12.67 -5.48 8.16
N MET A 101 -11.89 -4.42 8.40
CA MET A 101 -12.22 -3.40 9.40
C MET A 101 -13.53 -2.67 9.07
N GLY A 102 -13.74 -2.30 7.80
CA GLY A 102 -14.97 -1.64 7.36
C GLY A 102 -16.21 -2.51 7.55
N ILE A 103 -16.11 -3.81 7.24
CA ILE A 103 -17.19 -4.78 7.46
C ILE A 103 -17.45 -4.95 8.96
N GLY A 104 -16.39 -5.09 9.76
CA GLY A 104 -16.48 -5.18 11.22
C GLY A 104 -17.24 -4.00 11.80
N TRP A 105 -16.85 -2.79 11.41
CA TRP A 105 -17.49 -1.57 11.91
C TRP A 105 -18.93 -1.39 11.44
N ALA A 106 -19.26 -1.83 10.21
CA ALA A 106 -20.60 -1.68 9.67
C ALA A 106 -21.62 -2.69 10.23
N LEU A 107 -21.18 -3.91 10.56
CA LEU A 107 -22.09 -5.04 10.84
C LEU A 107 -21.90 -5.71 12.22
N PHE A 108 -20.77 -5.52 12.90
CA PHE A 108 -20.42 -6.29 14.10
C PHE A 108 -20.08 -5.42 15.31
N GLU A 109 -19.30 -4.37 15.09
CA GLU A 109 -18.67 -3.61 16.16
C GLU A 109 -19.56 -2.46 16.63
N GLU A 110 -19.84 -2.42 17.94
CA GLU A 110 -20.50 -1.28 18.60
C GLU A 110 -19.88 -1.07 19.97
N MET A 111 -19.43 0.16 20.28
CA MET A 111 -18.98 0.51 21.63
C MET A 111 -20.15 1.09 22.42
N ILE A 112 -20.57 0.39 23.47
CA ILE A 112 -21.73 0.79 24.27
C ILE A 112 -21.24 1.60 25.47
N ILE A 113 -21.48 2.91 25.43
CA ILE A 113 -21.07 3.84 26.49
C ILE A 113 -22.30 4.23 27.32
N ASP A 114 -22.22 4.06 28.64
CA ASP A 114 -23.26 4.55 29.55
C ASP A 114 -23.29 6.08 29.58
N ALA A 115 -24.40 6.68 29.14
CA ALA A 115 -24.51 8.13 29.03
C ALA A 115 -24.46 8.89 30.37
N LYS A 116 -24.70 8.21 31.51
CA LYS A 116 -24.70 8.85 32.84
C LYS A 116 -23.35 8.73 33.54
N SER A 117 -22.73 7.54 33.48
CA SER A 117 -21.48 7.25 34.17
C SER A 117 -20.24 7.39 33.28
N GLY A 118 -20.42 7.42 31.95
CA GLY A 118 -19.32 7.41 30.98
C GLY A 118 -18.59 6.07 30.86
N VAL A 119 -19.08 5.03 31.53
CA VAL A 119 -18.44 3.70 31.56
C VAL A 119 -18.78 2.91 30.31
N VAL A 120 -17.78 2.30 29.68
CA VAL A 120 -17.95 1.34 28.58
C VAL A 120 -18.54 0.04 29.14
N ARG A 121 -19.66 -0.41 28.57
CA ARG A 121 -20.41 -1.59 29.03
C ARG A 121 -19.87 -2.91 28.46
N ASN A 122 -19.19 -2.85 27.32
CA ASN A 122 -18.59 -4.00 26.64
C ASN A 122 -17.06 -3.86 26.44
N PRO A 123 -16.25 -3.68 27.50
CA PRO A 123 -14.79 -3.53 27.38
C PRO A 123 -14.09 -4.89 27.20
N ASN A 124 -14.68 -5.78 26.40
CA ASN A 124 -14.21 -7.14 26.19
C ASN A 124 -14.57 -7.61 24.76
N LEU A 125 -13.85 -8.60 24.24
CA LEU A 125 -14.07 -9.13 22.88
C LEU A 125 -15.21 -10.15 22.79
N LEU A 126 -15.83 -10.51 23.92
CA LEU A 126 -17.03 -11.35 23.91
C LEU A 126 -18.24 -10.53 23.48
N ASP A 127 -18.35 -9.30 23.94
CA ASP A 127 -19.49 -8.41 23.68
C ASP A 127 -19.17 -7.39 22.57
N TYR A 128 -17.91 -6.96 22.43
CA TYR A 128 -17.44 -6.24 21.24
C TYR A 128 -17.06 -7.24 20.15
N LYS A 129 -18.01 -7.55 19.26
CA LYS A 129 -17.82 -8.57 18.23
C LYS A 129 -16.93 -8.05 17.12
N MET A 130 -15.75 -8.64 16.98
CA MET A 130 -14.96 -8.49 15.75
C MET A 130 -15.31 -9.63 14.79
N PRO A 131 -15.38 -9.37 13.48
CA PRO A 131 -15.62 -10.41 12.49
C PRO A 131 -14.46 -11.41 12.48
N THR A 132 -14.80 -12.68 12.31
CA THR A 132 -13.84 -13.78 12.14
C THR A 132 -13.77 -14.21 10.67
N MET A 133 -12.84 -15.11 10.32
CA MET A 133 -12.65 -15.54 8.93
C MET A 133 -13.94 -16.05 8.25
N PRO A 134 -14.82 -16.83 8.90
CA PRO A 134 -16.10 -17.25 8.31
C PRO A 134 -17.14 -16.13 8.16
N ASP A 135 -16.98 -15.02 8.88
CA ASP A 135 -17.90 -13.88 8.83
C ASP A 135 -17.60 -12.95 7.64
N LEU A 136 -16.39 -13.06 7.07
CA LEU A 136 -15.95 -12.25 5.94
C LEU A 136 -16.17 -13.01 4.62
N PRO A 137 -16.68 -12.33 3.57
CA PRO A 137 -16.76 -12.90 2.24
C PRO A 137 -15.36 -12.98 1.61
N GLN A 138 -15.27 -13.59 0.42
CA GLN A 138 -14.09 -13.42 -0.42
C GLN A 138 -13.91 -11.92 -0.73
N LEU A 139 -12.73 -11.39 -0.40
CA LEU A 139 -12.38 -9.99 -0.64
C LEU A 139 -11.73 -9.88 -2.02
N GLU A 140 -12.22 -8.94 -2.83
CA GLU A 140 -11.66 -8.62 -4.14
C GLU A 140 -11.11 -7.19 -4.15
N SER A 141 -9.93 -7.00 -4.74
CA SER A 141 -9.32 -5.69 -4.93
C SER A 141 -8.89 -5.48 -6.37
N ALA A 142 -8.95 -4.23 -6.82
CA ALA A 142 -8.41 -3.80 -8.11
C ALA A 142 -7.70 -2.45 -7.94
N PHE A 143 -6.66 -2.23 -8.74
CA PHE A 143 -5.88 -1.00 -8.70
C PHE A 143 -5.94 -0.30 -10.05
N VAL A 144 -6.12 1.02 -10.00
CA VAL A 144 -5.99 1.91 -11.16
C VAL A 144 -4.75 2.74 -10.93
N GLU A 145 -3.75 2.60 -11.79
CA GLU A 145 -2.50 3.35 -11.68
C GLU A 145 -2.57 4.60 -12.55
N ILE A 146 -2.86 5.74 -11.93
CA ILE A 146 -2.75 7.05 -12.58
C ILE A 146 -1.43 7.70 -12.16
N ASN A 147 -0.64 8.13 -13.15
CA ASN A 147 0.62 8.82 -12.88
C ASN A 147 0.35 10.22 -12.32
N GLU A 148 0.42 10.33 -11.00
CA GLU A 148 0.32 11.60 -10.30
C GLU A 148 1.66 12.37 -10.41
N PRO A 149 1.71 13.58 -11.01
CA PRO A 149 2.96 14.32 -11.21
C PRO A 149 3.70 14.65 -9.91
N ALA A 150 3.00 14.73 -8.78
CA ALA A 150 3.60 14.92 -7.46
C ALA A 150 4.32 13.66 -6.92
N ILE A 151 3.92 12.45 -7.36
CA ILE A 151 4.54 11.17 -6.98
C ILE A 151 5.28 10.57 -8.19
N ARG A 152 6.32 11.27 -8.66
CA ARG A 152 7.14 10.75 -9.76
C ARG A 152 8.27 9.89 -9.21
N ILE A 153 8.12 8.57 -9.28
CA ILE A 153 9.24 7.65 -9.05
C ILE A 153 10.16 7.73 -10.27
N ARG A 154 11.36 8.28 -10.07
CA ARG A 154 12.41 8.26 -11.10
C ARG A 154 13.13 6.91 -10.99
N THR A 155 12.66 5.92 -11.75
CA THR A 155 13.39 4.68 -12.03
C THR A 155 14.41 4.87 -13.13
#